data_AF-A0A5K0Y3S5-F1
#
_entry.id   AF-A0A5K0Y3S5-F1
#
_cell.length_a   1.000
_cell.length_b   1.000
_cell.length_c   1.000
_cell.angle_alpha   90.00
_cell.angle_beta   90.00
_cell.angle_gamma   90.00
#
_symmetry.space_group_name_H-M   'P 1'
#
loop_
_entity.id
_entity.type
_entity.pdbx_description
1 polymer ?
#
loop_
_entity_poly.entity_id
_entity_poly.type
_entity_poly.pdbx_seq_one_letter_code
_entity_poly.pdbx_strand_id
1 'polypeptide(L)'
;DALETADFKKYSFRVREALSCWNPDSIGFNLIESVLCHICKNERPGAILVFMTGWDDINTLKEQLQAHPLLGDRSKVLLLACHGSMASTEQ
;
A
#
# COMPACT_ATOMS: atom_id res chain seq x y z
N ASP A 1 18.93 9.19 -12.76
CA ASP A 1 18.06 8.38 -11.89
C ASP A 1 17.47 7.18 -12.62
N ALA A 2 17.14 6.06 -11.95
CA ALA A 2 16.55 4.88 -12.62
C ALA A 2 15.17 5.18 -13.25
N LEU A 3 14.50 6.23 -12.76
CA LEU A 3 13.24 6.73 -13.29
C LEU A 3 13.42 7.55 -14.58
N GLU A 4 14.51 8.29 -14.70
CA GLU A 4 14.82 9.13 -15.86
C GLU A 4 15.20 8.31 -17.10
N THR A 5 15.71 7.09 -16.89
CA THR A 5 16.17 6.20 -17.98
C THR A 5 15.14 5.15 -18.39
N ALA A 6 14.00 5.09 -17.71
CA ALA A 6 12.98 4.08 -17.96
C ALA A 6 12.08 4.44 -19.18
N ASP A 7 11.95 3.51 -20.13
CA ASP A 7 11.02 3.65 -21.26
C ASP A 7 9.61 3.20 -20.88
N PHE A 8 8.69 4.16 -20.76
CA PHE A 8 7.29 3.93 -20.44
C PHE A 8 6.35 3.96 -21.66
N LYS A 9 6.86 4.00 -22.90
CA LYS A 9 6.03 4.14 -24.13
C LYS A 9 4.97 3.05 -24.32
N LYS A 10 5.17 1.86 -23.74
CA LYS A 10 4.21 0.75 -23.75
C LYS A 10 2.96 0.98 -22.88
N TYR A 11 3.01 1.95 -21.95
CA TYR A 11 1.91 2.26 -21.06
C TYR A 11 0.99 3.33 -21.65
N SER A 12 -0.27 3.33 -21.19
CA SER A 12 -1.26 4.32 -21.59
C SER A 12 -0.81 5.74 -21.24
N PHE A 13 -1.38 6.74 -21.91
CA PHE A 13 -1.10 8.15 -21.63
C PHE A 13 -1.31 8.49 -20.14
N ARG A 14 -2.43 8.04 -19.55
CA ARG A 14 -2.76 8.29 -18.14
C ARG A 14 -1.74 7.69 -17.17
N VAL A 15 -1.25 6.47 -17.44
CA VAL A 15 -0.22 5.84 -16.60
C VAL A 15 1.10 6.60 -16.68
N ARG A 16 1.49 7.05 -17.89
CA ARG A 16 2.70 7.86 -18.08
C ARG A 16 2.61 9.20 -17.37
N GLU A 17 1.46 9.87 -17.46
CA GLU A 17 1.21 11.13 -16.74
C GLU A 17 1.27 10.94 -15.22
N ALA A 18 0.63 9.91 -14.67
CA ALA A 18 0.71 9.60 -13.24
C ALA A 18 2.14 9.30 -12.78
N LEU A 19 2.92 8.53 -13.57
CA LEU A 19 4.32 8.24 -13.28
C LEU A 19 5.22 9.48 -13.36
N SER A 20 4.89 10.47 -14.20
CA SER A 20 5.65 11.72 -14.30
C SER A 20 5.54 12.60 -13.04
N CYS A 21 4.47 12.43 -12.27
CA CYS A 21 4.26 13.10 -10.99
C CYS A 21 4.73 12.26 -9.78
N TRP A 22 5.29 11.07 -10.01
CA TRP A 22 5.72 10.21 -8.91
C TRP A 22 6.99 10.75 -8.26
N ASN A 23 6.98 10.83 -6.93
CA ASN A 23 8.12 11.19 -6.11
C ASN A 23 8.65 9.95 -5.35
N PRO A 24 9.89 9.49 -5.62
CA PRO A 24 10.47 8.32 -4.95
C PRO A 24 10.76 8.54 -3.46
N ASP A 25 10.91 9.79 -3.02
CA ASP A 25 11.20 10.12 -1.62
C ASP A 25 9.94 10.14 -0.73
N SER A 26 8.76 9.92 -1.32
CA SER A 26 7.48 9.95 -0.61
C SER A 26 6.77 8.59 -0.66
N ILE A 27 6.22 8.17 0.48
CA ILE A 27 5.41 6.96 0.56
C ILE A 27 4.00 7.25 0.02
N GLY A 28 3.60 6.53 -1.03
CA GLY A 28 2.29 6.67 -1.65
C GLY A 28 1.19 5.91 -0.91
N PHE A 29 0.81 6.33 0.31
CA PHE A 29 -0.24 5.66 1.11
C PHE A 29 -1.55 5.44 0.33
N ASN A 30 -2.01 6.45 -0.41
CA ASN A 30 -3.21 6.37 -1.24
C ASN A 30 -3.09 5.33 -2.38
N LEU A 31 -1.89 5.17 -2.94
CA LEU A 31 -1.64 4.15 -3.94
C LEU A 31 -1.70 2.75 -3.31
N ILE A 32 -1.11 2.57 -2.13
CA ILE A 32 -1.17 1.32 -1.37
C ILE A 32 -2.63 0.95 -1.08
N GLU A 33 -3.42 1.86 -0.51
CA GLU A 33 -4.85 1.64 -0.25
C GLU A 33 -5.62 1.27 -1.53
N SER A 34 -5.36 1.97 -2.63
CA SER A 34 -5.99 1.70 -3.93
C SER A 34 -5.66 0.31 -4.46
N VAL A 35 -4.39 -0.12 -4.33
CA VAL A 35 -3.94 -1.46 -4.72
C VAL A 35 -4.57 -2.53 -3.85
N LEU A 36 -4.64 -2.33 -2.52
CA LEU A 36 -5.31 -3.26 -1.61
C LEU A 36 -6.81 -3.40 -1.95
N CYS A 37 -7.48 -2.28 -2.23
CA CYS A 37 -8.86 -2.29 -2.71
C CYS A 37 -9.01 -3.07 -4.02
N HIS A 38 -8.07 -2.93 -4.96
CA HIS A 38 -8.08 -3.66 -6.21
C HIS A 38 -7.93 -5.16 -5.99
N ILE A 39 -6.96 -5.59 -5.16
CA ILE A 39 -6.73 -7.00 -4.83
C ILE A 39 -7.98 -7.60 -4.19
N CYS A 40 -8.54 -6.95 -3.15
CA CYS A 40 -9.73 -7.46 -2.45
C CYS A 40 -10.97 -7.60 -3.34
N LYS A 41 -11.07 -6.82 -4.43
CA LYS A 41 -12.23 -6.83 -5.34
C LYS A 41 -12.05 -7.75 -6.55
N ASN A 42 -10.83 -7.93 -7.04
CA ASN A 42 -10.58 -8.51 -8.36
C ASN A 42 -9.71 -9.77 -8.33
N GLU A 43 -9.03 -10.05 -7.23
CA GLU A 43 -8.09 -11.16 -7.11
C GLU A 43 -8.67 -12.33 -6.30
N ARG A 44 -8.01 -13.48 -6.39
CA ARG A 44 -8.37 -14.67 -5.63
C ARG A 44 -8.18 -14.47 -4.11
N PRO A 45 -8.90 -15.22 -3.26
CA PRO A 45 -8.70 -15.17 -1.81
C PRO A 45 -7.26 -15.45 -1.39
N GLY A 46 -6.76 -14.69 -0.41
CA GLY A 46 -5.42 -14.85 0.15
C GLY A 46 -5.04 -13.71 1.10
N ALA A 47 -4.03 -13.95 1.93
CA ALA A 47 -3.44 -12.91 2.76
C ALA A 47 -2.57 -11.97 1.92
N ILE A 48 -2.52 -10.69 2.31
CA ILE A 48 -1.69 -9.67 1.68
C ILE A 48 -0.61 -9.24 2.67
N LEU A 49 0.65 -9.26 2.26
CA LEU A 49 1.79 -8.78 3.04
C LEU A 49 2.30 -7.47 2.41
N VAL A 50 2.29 -6.40 3.18
CA VAL A 50 2.81 -5.08 2.78
C VAL A 50 4.15 -4.86 3.46
N PHE A 51 5.21 -4.66 2.68
CA PHE A 51 6.51 -4.27 3.20
C PHE A 51 6.61 -2.75 3.29
N MET A 52 6.93 -2.26 4.48
CA MET A 52 7.08 -0.84 4.77
C MET A 52 8.33 -0.60 5.61
N THR A 53 8.87 0.60 5.52
CA THR A 53 10.00 1.05 6.34
C THR A 53 9.48 1.79 7.56
N GLY A 54 9.93 1.41 8.75
CA GLY A 54 9.65 2.16 9.98
C GLY A 54 8.27 1.91 10.58
N TRP A 55 8.18 2.10 11.89
CA TRP A 55 6.97 1.87 12.68
C TRP A 55 5.89 2.94 12.44
N ASP A 56 6.29 4.20 12.28
CA ASP A 56 5.36 5.32 12.10
C ASP A 56 4.58 5.20 10.79
N ASP A 57 5.24 4.79 9.70
CA ASP A 57 4.58 4.56 8.42
C ASP A 57 3.64 3.35 8.47
N ILE A 58 4.03 2.27 9.18
CA ILE A 58 3.16 1.10 9.40
C ILE A 58 1.88 1.52 10.14
N ASN A 59 2.00 2.30 11.21
CA ASN A 59 0.84 2.75 11.98
C ASN A 59 -0.02 3.72 11.17
N THR A 60 0.60 4.67 10.47
CA THR A 60 -0.12 5.63 9.61
C THR A 60 -0.93 4.90 8.55
N LEU A 61 -0.33 3.92 7.85
CA LEU A 61 -1.07 3.11 6.88
C LEU A 61 -2.19 2.33 7.58
N LYS A 62 -1.91 1.68 8.72
CA LYS A 62 -2.91 0.90 9.46
C LYS A 62 -4.13 1.75 9.84
N GLU A 63 -3.93 2.95 10.37
CA GLU A 63 -5.01 3.88 10.73
C GLU A 63 -5.82 4.29 9.50
N GLN A 64 -5.15 4.61 8.39
CA GLN A 64 -5.81 4.93 7.13
C GLN A 64 -6.67 3.76 6.62
N LEU A 65 -6.14 2.53 6.61
CA LEU A 65 -6.87 1.35 6.18
C LEU A 65 -8.06 1.02 7.09
N GLN A 66 -7.92 1.25 8.40
CA GLN A 66 -9.00 1.07 9.38
C GLN A 66 -10.14 2.08 9.18
N ALA A 67 -9.85 3.29 8.69
CA ALA A 67 -10.86 4.28 8.35
C ALA A 67 -11.58 3.98 7.02
N HIS A 68 -11.00 3.16 6.14
CA HIS A 68 -11.57 2.86 4.84
C HIS A 68 -12.76 1.88 4.94
N PRO A 69 -13.94 2.18 4.33
CA PRO A 69 -15.16 1.38 4.52
C PRO A 69 -15.06 -0.11 4.20
N LEU A 70 -14.22 -0.47 3.22
CA LEU A 70 -14.01 -1.87 2.83
C LEU A 70 -12.91 -2.55 3.65
N LEU A 71 -11.81 -1.83 3.92
CA LEU A 71 -10.58 -2.41 4.47
C LEU A 71 -10.57 -2.37 6.00
N GLY A 72 -11.37 -1.47 6.60
CA GLY A 72 -11.62 -1.39 8.04
C GLY A 72 -12.77 -2.26 8.53
N ASP A 73 -13.51 -2.93 7.63
CA ASP A 73 -14.59 -3.86 8.01
C ASP A 73 -14.01 -5.12 8.66
N ARG A 74 -14.04 -5.17 10.00
CA ARG A 74 -13.51 -6.27 10.80
C ARG A 74 -14.20 -7.62 10.57
N SER A 75 -15.37 -7.63 9.92
CA SER A 75 -16.04 -8.88 9.52
C SER A 75 -15.43 -9.50 8.27
N LYS A 76 -14.65 -8.72 7.49
CA LYS A 76 -14.06 -9.12 6.21
C LYS A 76 -12.55 -9.09 6.21
N VAL A 77 -11.95 -8.16 6.96
CA VAL A 77 -10.51 -7.89 6.93
C VAL A 77 -9.95 -7.91 8.35
N LEU A 78 -8.84 -8.62 8.52
CA LEU A 78 -8.00 -8.57 9.72
C LEU A 78 -6.70 -7.85 9.37
N LEU A 79 -6.48 -6.68 9.98
CA LEU A 79 -5.27 -5.88 9.79
C LEU A 79 -4.28 -6.16 10.92
N LEU A 80 -3.11 -6.69 10.58
CA LEU A 80 -2.02 -6.98 11.50
C LEU A 80 -0.82 -6.09 11.17
N ALA A 81 -0.20 -5.50 12.19
CA ALA A 81 1.08 -4.82 12.07
C ALA A 81 2.15 -5.74 12.66
N CYS A 82 3.33 -5.74 12.05
CA CYS A 82 4.48 -6.50 12.54
C CYS A 82 5.73 -5.62 12.42
N HIS A 83 6.41 -5.39 13.54
CA HIS A 83 7.64 -4.61 13.58
C HIS A 83 8.52 -5.12 14.72
N GLY A 84 9.85 -5.13 14.52
CA GLY A 84 10.78 -5.72 15.49
C GLY A 84 10.86 -5.00 16.84
N SER A 85 10.28 -3.81 16.95
CA SER A 85 10.16 -3.06 18.21
C SER A 85 8.82 -3.26 18.93
N MET A 86 7.90 -4.07 18.40
CA MET A 86 6.64 -4.39 19.06
C MET A 86 6.87 -5.31 20.25
N ALA A 87 5.97 -5.28 21.23
CA ALA A 87 5.99 -6.27 22.30
C ALA A 87 5.79 -7.66 21.68
N SER A 88 6.49 -8.67 22.18
CA SER A 88 6.45 -10.04 21.63
C SER A 88 5.05 -10.68 21.66
N THR A 89 4.16 -10.19 22.52
CA THR A 89 2.75 -10.61 22.57
C THR A 89 1.87 -9.97 21.49
N GLU A 90 2.35 -8.91 20.85
CA GLU A 90 1.65 -8.16 19.80
C GLU A 90 2.20 -8.46 18.40
N GLN A 91 3.25 -9.29 18.31
CA GLN A 91 3.98 -9.63 17.09
C GLN A 91 3.49 -10.93 16.43
#